data_AF-A0A6S7LEK0-F1
#
_entry.id   AF-A0A6S7LEK0-F1
#
_cell.length_a   1.000
_cell.length_b   1.000
_cell.length_c   1.000
_cell.angle_alpha   90.00
_cell.angle_beta   90.00
_cell.angle_gamma   90.00
#
_symmetry.space_group_name_H-M   'P 1'
#
loop_
_entity.id
_entity.type
_entity.pdbx_description
1 polymer ?
#
loop_
_entity_poly.entity_id
_entity_poly.type
_entity_poly.pdbx_seq_one_letter_code
_entity_poly.pdbx_strand_id
1 'polypeptide(L)'
;MSLAPKIDEVSCFVTEKSLDLACITETWLNDRISDSCLDIPGYNFVHKNRSVGSHGGVGVYIRNTIFYKPLNHLHHIDYEVLWVYVRPSRLPRGFSCLILGVVYHPPNANDDEMLQFLSTSLITIESTYPGCGFILAGDFNRLKCNRILTQFSCKQIVNVSTRANQTLDLIITNLHSFYDKNSVEKFPPFGLSDHNVVIVNPCKREVMQ
;
A
#
# COMPACT_ATOMS: atom_id res chain seq x y z
N MET A 1 6.26 -10.45 11.10
CA MET A 1 5.39 -11.05 12.15
C MET A 1 3.94 -10.96 11.71
N SER A 2 3.12 -12.00 11.93
CA SER A 2 1.74 -12.10 11.41
C SER A 2 0.80 -10.98 11.85
N LEU A 3 -0.22 -10.71 11.02
CA LEU A 3 -1.31 -9.76 11.26
C LEU A 3 -2.30 -10.23 12.33
N ALA A 4 -2.62 -11.53 12.38
CA ALA A 4 -3.71 -12.05 13.23
C ALA A 4 -3.56 -11.71 14.73
N PRO A 5 -2.38 -11.80 15.36
CA PRO A 5 -2.21 -11.42 16.77
C PRO A 5 -2.36 -9.92 17.06
N LYS A 6 -2.40 -9.07 16.02
CA LYS A 6 -2.43 -7.61 16.11
C LYS A 6 -3.74 -7.03 15.60
N ILE A 7 -4.68 -7.87 15.19
CA ILE A 7 -5.88 -7.43 14.48
C ILE A 7 -6.71 -6.45 15.31
N ASP A 8 -6.82 -6.66 16.63
CA ASP A 8 -7.57 -5.76 17.51
C ASP A 8 -6.96 -4.35 17.55
N GLU A 9 -5.63 -4.27 17.64
CA GLU A 9 -4.90 -3.00 17.65
C GLU A 9 -4.99 -2.28 16.30
N VAL A 10 -4.83 -3.04 15.20
CA VAL A 10 -4.98 -2.53 13.84
C VAL A 10 -6.41 -2.05 13.60
N SER A 11 -7.41 -2.83 14.01
CA SER A 11 -8.84 -2.53 13.88
C SER A 11 -9.20 -1.25 14.62
N CYS A 12 -8.78 -1.13 15.88
CA CYS A 12 -8.94 0.07 16.68
C CYS A 12 -8.31 1.28 15.99
N PHE A 13 -7.03 1.17 15.60
CA PHE A 13 -6.30 2.27 14.99
C PHE A 13 -6.88 2.73 13.65
N VAL A 14 -7.21 1.80 12.76
CA VAL A 14 -7.81 2.08 11.44
C VAL A 14 -9.15 2.81 11.60
N THR A 15 -9.96 2.38 12.57
CA THR A 15 -11.28 2.95 12.86
C THR A 15 -11.17 4.33 13.50
N GLU A 16 -10.35 4.48 14.56
CA GLU A 16 -10.15 5.74 15.26
C GLU A 16 -9.55 6.82 14.36
N LYS A 17 -8.56 6.47 13.55
CA LYS A 17 -7.94 7.38 12.58
C LYS A 17 -8.80 7.61 11.34
N SER A 18 -9.90 6.86 11.19
CA SER A 18 -10.81 6.98 10.05
C SER A 18 -10.05 6.91 8.72
N LEU A 19 -9.23 5.87 8.55
CA LEU A 19 -8.43 5.70 7.34
C LEU A 19 -9.31 5.31 6.15
N ASP A 20 -8.96 5.74 4.94
CA ASP A 20 -9.63 5.29 3.72
C ASP A 20 -9.04 3.97 3.19
N LEU A 21 -7.72 3.86 3.27
CA LEU A 21 -6.92 2.72 2.84
C LEU A 21 -5.87 2.42 3.91
N ALA A 22 -5.76 1.16 4.33
CA ALA A 22 -4.69 0.71 5.22
C ALA A 22 -3.95 -0.46 4.57
N CYS A 23 -2.70 -0.22 4.16
CA CYS A 23 -1.85 -1.21 3.50
C CYS A 23 -1.06 -1.99 4.54
N ILE A 24 -1.14 -3.32 4.49
CA ILE A 24 -0.49 -4.22 5.43
C ILE A 24 0.46 -5.14 4.64
N THR A 25 1.71 -5.21 5.08
CA THR A 25 2.71 -6.18 4.61
C THR A 25 2.94 -7.24 5.68
N GLU A 26 3.51 -8.39 5.30
CA GLU A 26 3.74 -9.54 6.17
C GLU A 26 2.49 -10.05 6.90
N THR A 27 1.38 -10.21 6.18
CA THR A 27 0.12 -10.65 6.80
C THR A 27 0.21 -12.05 7.42
N TRP A 28 1.04 -12.93 6.83
CA TRP A 28 1.28 -14.33 7.21
C TRP A 28 -0.03 -15.10 7.42
N LEU A 29 -1.00 -14.82 6.55
CA LEU A 29 -2.25 -15.54 6.53
C LEU A 29 -2.01 -16.89 5.88
N ASN A 30 -2.45 -17.93 6.56
CA ASN A 30 -2.49 -19.29 6.01
C ASN A 30 -3.95 -19.67 5.78
N ASP A 31 -4.18 -20.70 4.96
CA ASP A 31 -5.53 -21.19 4.64
C ASP A 31 -6.33 -21.70 5.86
N ARG A 32 -5.73 -21.71 7.06
CA ARG A 32 -6.38 -22.12 8.32
C ARG A 32 -6.93 -20.94 9.12
N ILE A 33 -6.49 -19.71 8.82
CA ILE A 33 -7.08 -18.50 9.43
C ILE A 33 -8.28 -18.13 8.59
N SER A 34 -9.48 -18.26 9.17
CA SER A 34 -10.70 -17.79 8.53
C SER A 34 -10.61 -16.29 8.29
N ASP A 35 -10.99 -15.83 7.09
CA ASP A 35 -11.08 -14.41 6.75
C ASP A 35 -11.95 -13.63 7.76
N SER A 36 -12.91 -14.32 8.40
CA SER A 36 -13.75 -13.74 9.45
C SER A 36 -12.97 -13.25 10.68
N CYS A 37 -11.79 -13.80 10.95
CA CYS A 37 -10.94 -13.38 12.07
C CYS A 37 -10.18 -12.08 11.78
N LEU A 38 -10.24 -11.59 10.53
CA LEU A 38 -9.54 -10.40 10.06
C LEU A 38 -10.54 -9.28 9.70
N ASP A 39 -11.81 -9.45 10.06
CA ASP A 39 -12.83 -8.46 9.75
C ASP A 39 -12.63 -7.19 10.58
N ILE A 40 -12.64 -6.04 9.91
CA ILE A 40 -12.62 -4.72 10.55
C ILE A 40 -13.93 -4.03 10.18
N PRO A 41 -14.81 -3.72 11.15
CA PRO A 41 -16.10 -3.11 10.87
C PRO A 41 -16.00 -1.85 10.00
N GLY A 42 -16.72 -1.83 8.89
CA GLY A 42 -16.73 -0.71 7.95
C GLY A 42 -15.61 -0.75 6.88
N TYR A 43 -14.83 -1.83 6.84
CA TYR A 43 -13.77 -2.05 5.85
C TYR A 43 -13.93 -3.39 5.14
N ASN A 44 -13.54 -3.42 3.87
CA ASN A 44 -13.36 -4.63 3.09
C ASN A 44 -11.87 -4.97 3.11
N PHE A 45 -11.54 -6.24 3.27
CA PHE A 45 -10.16 -6.70 3.20
C PHE A 45 -9.88 -7.39 1.86
N VAL A 46 -8.87 -6.91 1.15
CA VAL A 46 -8.33 -7.55 -0.05
C VAL A 46 -6.92 -7.95 0.25
N HIS A 47 -6.59 -9.22 0.08
CA HIS A 47 -5.25 -9.72 0.34
C HIS A 47 -4.77 -10.68 -0.73
N LYS A 48 -3.46 -10.90 -0.71
CA LYS A 48 -2.76 -11.88 -1.51
C LYS A 48 -1.81 -12.64 -0.60
N ASN A 49 -2.11 -13.92 -0.42
CA ASN A 49 -1.24 -14.83 0.32
C ASN A 49 -0.08 -15.27 -0.58
N ARG A 50 1.04 -15.63 0.06
CA ARG A 50 2.18 -16.20 -0.66
C ARG A 50 1.83 -17.62 -1.11
N SER A 51 2.06 -17.94 -2.38
CA SER A 51 1.73 -19.27 -2.92
C SER A 51 2.69 -20.38 -2.47
N VAL A 52 3.92 -20.03 -2.08
CA VAL A 52 4.96 -20.98 -1.64
C VAL A 52 5.67 -20.45 -0.40
N GLY A 53 5.57 -21.18 0.72
CA GLY A 53 6.16 -20.82 2.01
C GLY A 53 5.11 -20.42 3.06
N SER A 54 5.54 -20.34 4.33
CA SER A 54 4.66 -20.07 5.48
C SER A 54 4.67 -18.60 5.96
N HIS A 55 5.52 -17.75 5.36
CA HIS A 55 5.72 -16.37 5.78
C HIS A 55 5.68 -15.43 4.55
N GLY A 56 4.99 -14.30 4.69
CA GLY A 56 4.77 -13.30 3.64
C GLY A 56 3.29 -12.90 3.54
N GLY A 57 2.94 -12.24 2.44
CA GLY A 57 1.58 -11.82 2.13
C GLY A 57 1.39 -10.32 2.28
N VAL A 58 0.55 -9.78 1.40
CA VAL A 58 0.19 -8.36 1.36
C VAL A 58 -1.31 -8.22 1.38
N GLY A 59 -1.81 -7.15 1.97
CA GLY A 59 -3.22 -6.86 2.00
C GLY A 59 -3.53 -5.37 2.15
N VAL A 60 -4.77 -5.04 1.89
CA VAL A 60 -5.30 -3.69 2.08
C VAL A 60 -6.69 -3.78 2.69
N TYR A 61 -6.91 -3.00 3.74
CA TYR A 61 -8.25 -2.65 4.20
C TYR A 61 -8.73 -1.41 3.47
N ILE A 62 -9.90 -1.49 2.87
CA ILE A 62 -10.51 -0.44 2.06
C ILE A 62 -11.86 -0.09 2.69
N ARG A 63 -12.06 1.19 3.03
CA ARG A 63 -13.33 1.65 3.61
C ARG A 63 -14.52 1.25 2.71
N ASN A 64 -15.60 0.74 3.29
CA ASN A 64 -16.75 0.19 2.55
C ASN A 64 -17.46 1.18 1.63
N THR A 65 -17.30 2.48 1.87
CA THR A 65 -17.85 3.54 1.02
C THR A 65 -17.05 3.76 -0.28
N ILE A 66 -15.90 3.11 -0.44
CA ILE A 66 -15.01 3.26 -1.59
C ILE A 66 -15.20 2.07 -2.52
N PHE A 67 -15.52 2.36 -3.77
CA PHE A 67 -15.56 1.33 -4.80
C PHE A 67 -14.15 0.83 -5.10
N TYR A 68 -13.97 -0.48 -5.18
CA TYR A 68 -12.70 -1.10 -5.53
C TYR A 68 -12.88 -2.31 -6.44
N LYS A 69 -11.82 -2.66 -7.17
CA LYS A 69 -11.73 -3.86 -8.00
C LYS A 69 -10.29 -4.41 -7.98
N PRO A 70 -10.05 -5.62 -7.46
CA PRO A 70 -8.75 -6.27 -7.55
C PRO A 70 -8.32 -6.47 -9.02
N LEU A 71 -7.05 -6.19 -9.33
CA LEU A 71 -6.48 -6.32 -10.68
C LEU A 71 -5.69 -7.63 -10.81
N ASN A 72 -6.41 -8.74 -10.64
CA ASN A 72 -5.81 -10.08 -10.58
C ASN A 72 -4.98 -10.48 -11.82
N HIS A 73 -5.25 -9.88 -12.99
CA HIS A 73 -4.49 -10.11 -14.21
C HIS A 73 -3.05 -9.57 -14.15
N LEU A 74 -2.74 -8.70 -13.19
CA LEU A 74 -1.38 -8.20 -12.92
C LEU A 74 -0.68 -9.00 -11.81
N HIS A 75 -1.34 -10.02 -11.24
CA HIS A 75 -0.73 -10.82 -10.20
C HIS A 75 0.31 -11.77 -10.77
N HIS A 76 1.43 -11.87 -10.06
CA HIS A 76 2.47 -12.86 -10.32
C HIS A 76 2.70 -13.73 -9.08
N ILE A 77 3.00 -15.01 -9.26
CA ILE A 77 3.19 -15.95 -8.16
C ILE A 77 4.44 -15.64 -7.31
N ASP A 78 5.49 -15.15 -7.96
CA ASP A 78 6.80 -14.93 -7.31
C ASP A 78 6.93 -13.59 -6.60
N TYR A 79 6.03 -12.64 -6.86
CA TYR A 79 6.12 -11.29 -6.30
C TYR A 79 4.99 -11.01 -5.32
N GLU A 80 5.32 -10.53 -4.12
CA GLU A 80 4.34 -10.13 -3.10
C GLU A 80 3.83 -8.72 -3.37
N VAL A 81 3.13 -8.58 -4.50
CA VAL A 81 2.49 -7.35 -4.95
C VAL A 81 1.01 -7.59 -5.23
N LEU A 82 0.18 -6.74 -4.65
CA LEU A 82 -1.27 -6.70 -4.83
C LEU A 82 -1.66 -5.41 -5.53
N TRP A 83 -2.40 -5.51 -6.63
CA TRP A 83 -2.89 -4.36 -7.39
C TRP A 83 -4.40 -4.23 -7.24
N VAL A 84 -4.88 -3.04 -6.88
CA VAL A 84 -6.30 -2.75 -6.69
C VAL A 84 -6.66 -1.44 -7.37
N TYR A 85 -7.68 -1.49 -8.24
CA TYR A 85 -8.34 -0.28 -8.72
C TYR A 85 -9.20 0.29 -7.60
N VAL A 86 -9.08 1.58 -7.33
CA VAL A 86 -9.80 2.28 -6.26
C VAL A 86 -10.46 3.53 -6.82
N ARG A 87 -11.73 3.73 -6.49
CA ARG A 87 -12.50 4.90 -6.89
C ARG A 87 -13.22 5.52 -5.69
N PRO A 88 -12.58 6.47 -4.98
CA PRO A 88 -13.27 7.26 -3.97
C PRO A 88 -14.32 8.16 -4.62
N SER A 89 -15.27 8.68 -3.83
CA SER A 89 -16.32 9.58 -4.31
C SER A 89 -15.78 10.87 -4.94
N ARG A 90 -14.63 11.35 -4.44
CA ARG A 90 -13.93 12.53 -4.95
C ARG A 90 -12.50 12.18 -5.34
N LEU A 91 -12.10 12.59 -6.54
CA LEU A 91 -10.72 12.49 -7.01
C LEU A 91 -10.04 13.86 -7.08
N PRO A 92 -8.71 13.91 -6.96
CA PRO A 92 -7.94 15.08 -7.35
C PRO A 92 -8.19 15.43 -8.83
N ARG A 93 -8.22 16.72 -9.16
CA ARG A 93 -8.42 17.15 -10.56
C ARG A 93 -7.27 16.62 -11.42
N GLY A 94 -7.60 16.16 -12.62
CA GLY A 94 -6.61 15.60 -13.56
C GLY A 94 -6.44 14.09 -13.49
N PHE A 95 -7.06 13.40 -12.51
CA PHE A 95 -7.01 11.95 -12.41
C PHE A 95 -8.38 11.31 -12.68
N SER A 96 -8.39 10.24 -13.49
CA SER A 96 -9.60 9.50 -13.88
C SER A 96 -9.98 8.42 -12.85
N CYS A 97 -9.00 7.81 -12.22
CA CYS A 97 -9.11 6.81 -11.16
C CYS A 97 -7.81 6.73 -10.33
N LEU A 98 -7.82 5.91 -9.28
CA LEU A 98 -6.61 5.56 -8.52
C LEU A 98 -6.31 4.07 -8.69
N ILE A 99 -5.03 3.74 -8.71
CA ILE A 99 -4.54 2.37 -8.72
C ILE A 99 -3.57 2.23 -7.56
N LEU A 100 -3.92 1.37 -6.60
CA LEU A 100 -3.11 1.05 -5.44
C LEU A 100 -2.29 -0.21 -5.72
N GLY A 101 -0.98 -0.14 -5.47
CA GLY A 101 -0.09 -1.28 -5.40
C GLY A 101 0.41 -1.46 -3.97
N VAL A 102 0.04 -2.56 -3.30
CA VAL A 102 0.67 -2.95 -2.03
C VAL A 102 1.87 -3.81 -2.33
N VAL A 103 3.06 -3.38 -1.93
CA VAL A 103 4.33 -4.00 -2.28
C VAL A 103 5.03 -4.50 -1.01
N TYR A 104 5.42 -5.76 -1.01
CA TYR A 104 6.45 -6.28 -0.11
C TYR A 104 7.62 -6.81 -0.94
N HIS A 105 8.81 -6.25 -0.73
CA HIS A 105 10.05 -6.70 -1.36
C HIS A 105 10.90 -7.46 -0.33
N PRO A 106 10.99 -8.80 -0.39
CA PRO A 106 11.78 -9.56 0.56
C PRO A 106 13.27 -9.17 0.52
N PRO A 107 13.99 -9.14 1.66
CA PRO A 107 15.40 -8.75 1.70
C PRO A 107 16.33 -9.54 0.77
N ASN A 108 15.99 -10.82 0.52
CA ASN A 108 16.79 -11.74 -0.30
C ASN A 108 16.29 -11.83 -1.76
N ALA A 109 15.24 -11.10 -2.13
CA ALA A 109 14.72 -11.11 -3.49
C ALA A 109 15.63 -10.33 -4.45
N ASN A 110 15.51 -10.63 -5.74
CA ASN A 110 16.24 -9.96 -6.81
C ASN A 110 15.64 -8.57 -7.07
N ASP A 111 16.44 -7.53 -6.86
CA ASP A 111 16.01 -6.13 -7.01
C ASP A 111 15.66 -5.80 -8.48
N ASP A 112 16.42 -6.30 -9.45
CA ASP A 112 16.22 -5.98 -10.87
C ASP A 112 14.94 -6.61 -11.42
N GLU A 113 14.67 -7.86 -11.02
CA GLU A 113 13.44 -8.56 -11.38
C GLU A 113 12.20 -7.87 -10.80
N MET A 114 12.25 -7.49 -9.51
CA MET A 114 11.16 -6.73 -8.89
C MET A 114 10.93 -5.38 -9.59
N LEU A 115 12.00 -4.63 -9.88
CA LEU A 115 11.88 -3.35 -10.60
C LEU A 115 11.35 -3.54 -12.02
N GLN A 116 11.73 -4.60 -12.71
CA GLN A 116 11.21 -4.92 -14.04
C GLN A 116 9.72 -5.27 -13.96
N PHE A 117 9.32 -6.11 -13.02
CA PHE A 117 7.92 -6.45 -12.79
C PHE A 117 7.05 -5.23 -12.46
N LEU A 118 7.50 -4.35 -11.56
CA LEU A 118 6.80 -3.11 -11.22
C LEU A 118 6.69 -2.18 -12.43
N SER A 119 7.78 -1.99 -13.19
CA SER A 119 7.78 -1.18 -14.41
C SER A 119 6.78 -1.71 -15.44
N THR A 120 6.80 -3.02 -15.74
CA THR A 120 5.88 -3.63 -16.71
C THR A 120 4.42 -3.54 -16.26
N SER A 121 4.18 -3.74 -14.96
CA SER A 121 2.85 -3.59 -14.37
C SER A 121 2.33 -2.16 -14.54
N LEU A 122 3.13 -1.16 -14.18
CA LEU A 122 2.76 0.25 -14.29
C LEU A 122 2.52 0.69 -15.75
N ILE A 123 3.35 0.25 -16.70
CA ILE A 123 3.12 0.49 -18.14
C ILE A 123 1.76 -0.07 -18.57
N THR A 124 1.46 -1.31 -18.17
CA THR A 124 0.19 -1.96 -18.49
C THR A 124 -0.99 -1.20 -17.88
N ILE A 125 -0.84 -0.72 -16.64
CA ILE A 125 -1.85 0.07 -15.94
C ILE A 125 -2.06 1.42 -16.63
N GLU A 126 -1.01 2.16 -16.99
CA GLU A 126 -1.11 3.44 -17.71
C GLU A 126 -1.85 3.26 -19.05
N SER A 127 -1.54 2.18 -19.77
CA SER A 127 -2.20 1.88 -21.04
C SER A 127 -3.67 1.50 -20.87
N THR A 128 -4.02 0.81 -19.78
CA THR A 128 -5.39 0.32 -19.53
C THR A 128 -6.28 1.40 -18.90
N TYR A 129 -5.70 2.25 -18.05
CA TYR A 129 -6.38 3.31 -17.31
C TYR A 129 -5.71 4.67 -17.56
N PRO A 130 -5.94 5.30 -18.72
CA PRO A 130 -5.34 6.59 -19.04
C PRO A 130 -5.66 7.67 -17.99
N GLY A 131 -4.63 8.41 -17.58
CA GLY A 131 -4.76 9.46 -16.57
C GLY A 131 -5.03 8.94 -15.15
N CYS A 132 -4.68 7.70 -14.84
CA CYS A 132 -4.80 7.18 -13.48
C CYS A 132 -3.73 7.72 -12.54
N GLY A 133 -4.08 7.78 -11.25
CA GLY A 133 -3.15 8.10 -10.18
C GLY A 133 -2.59 6.83 -9.55
N PHE A 134 -1.28 6.76 -9.36
CA PHE A 134 -0.60 5.62 -8.71
C PHE A 134 -0.35 5.88 -7.24
N ILE A 135 -0.62 4.88 -6.42
CA ILE A 135 -0.15 4.83 -5.03
C ILE A 135 0.53 3.47 -4.87
N LEU A 136 1.85 3.45 -4.72
CA LEU A 136 2.58 2.25 -4.29
C LEU A 136 2.92 2.41 -2.83
N ALA A 137 2.48 1.47 -2.00
CA ALA A 137 2.67 1.52 -0.56
C ALA A 137 3.11 0.15 -0.02
N GLY A 138 3.94 0.14 1.01
CA GLY A 138 4.35 -1.07 1.71
C GLY A 138 5.83 -1.06 2.04
N ASP A 139 6.39 -2.23 2.32
CA ASP A 139 7.78 -2.41 2.75
C ASP A 139 8.64 -2.80 1.55
N PHE A 140 9.49 -1.88 1.14
CA PHE A 140 10.40 -2.04 0.00
C PHE A 140 11.75 -2.59 0.43
N ASN A 141 12.01 -2.76 1.73
CA ASN A 141 13.30 -3.11 2.29
C ASN A 141 14.44 -2.32 1.62
N ARG A 142 15.32 -3.01 0.89
CA ARG A 142 16.50 -2.40 0.24
C ARG A 142 16.23 -1.85 -1.18
N LEU A 143 15.02 -2.00 -1.72
CA LEU A 143 14.73 -1.73 -3.12
C LEU A 143 14.90 -0.25 -3.47
N LYS A 144 15.82 0.05 -4.39
CA LYS A 144 16.06 1.41 -4.87
C LYS A 144 15.13 1.76 -6.02
N CYS A 145 14.05 2.47 -5.72
CA CYS A 145 12.98 2.76 -6.68
C CYS A 145 13.24 3.95 -7.63
N ASN A 146 14.47 4.47 -7.73
CA ASN A 146 14.80 5.66 -8.54
C ASN A 146 14.30 5.55 -9.98
N ARG A 147 14.39 4.35 -10.58
CA ARG A 147 13.93 4.10 -11.96
C ARG A 147 12.41 4.29 -12.08
N ILE A 148 11.64 3.80 -11.11
CA ILE A 148 10.18 3.97 -11.04
C ILE A 148 9.82 5.45 -10.82
N LEU A 149 10.52 6.12 -9.90
CA LEU A 149 10.30 7.55 -9.62
C LEU A 149 10.44 8.40 -10.88
N THR A 150 11.52 8.21 -11.64
CA THR A 150 11.78 8.97 -12.87
C THR A 150 10.84 8.57 -14.00
N GLN A 151 10.65 7.27 -14.24
CA GLN A 151 9.87 6.76 -15.38
C GLN A 151 8.39 7.18 -15.30
N PHE A 152 7.79 7.14 -14.11
CA PHE A 152 6.36 7.39 -13.92
C PHE A 152 6.08 8.74 -13.23
N SER A 153 7.06 9.66 -13.23
CA SER A 153 6.94 10.99 -12.60
C SER A 153 6.42 10.94 -11.15
N CYS A 154 6.85 9.91 -10.41
CA CYS A 154 6.42 9.68 -9.04
C CYS A 154 7.39 10.33 -8.05
N LYS A 155 6.90 10.63 -6.85
CA LYS A 155 7.76 10.96 -5.69
C LYS A 155 7.46 10.04 -4.53
N GLN A 156 8.52 9.75 -3.78
CA GLN A 156 8.45 9.08 -2.49
C GLN A 156 8.06 10.09 -1.40
N ILE A 157 6.97 9.84 -0.69
CA ILE A 157 6.37 10.77 0.28
C ILE A 157 6.93 10.58 1.70
N VAL A 158 7.11 9.33 2.14
CA VAL A 158 7.60 9.03 3.50
C VAL A 158 9.04 9.51 3.67
N ASN A 159 9.27 10.35 4.68
CA ASN A 159 10.55 11.00 5.00
C ASN A 159 11.00 10.76 6.46
N VAL A 160 10.29 9.91 7.20
CA VAL A 160 10.61 9.52 8.57
C VAL A 160 11.19 8.11 8.60
N SER A 161 11.99 7.77 9.62
CA SER A 161 12.44 6.39 9.80
C SER A 161 11.27 5.50 10.22
N THR A 162 11.12 4.36 9.55
CA THR A 162 10.03 3.40 9.77
C THR A 162 10.54 2.13 10.46
N ARG A 163 11.80 1.76 10.29
CA ARG A 163 12.46 0.69 11.05
C ARG A 163 13.80 1.18 11.57
N ALA A 164 13.97 1.25 12.89
CA ALA A 164 15.13 1.86 13.53
C ALA A 164 15.46 3.25 12.91
N ASN A 165 16.62 3.37 12.24
CA ASN A 165 17.10 4.59 11.59
C ASN A 165 16.93 4.57 10.06
N GLN A 166 16.14 3.65 9.52
CA GLN A 166 15.93 3.47 8.08
C GLN A 166 14.46 3.72 7.69
N THR A 167 14.26 4.24 6.49
CA THR A 167 12.94 4.37 5.85
C THR A 167 12.80 3.24 4.84
N LEU A 168 12.12 2.17 5.24
CA LEU A 168 11.90 0.97 4.41
C LEU A 168 10.47 0.92 3.88
N ASP A 169 9.53 1.47 4.66
CA ASP A 169 8.12 1.55 4.31
C ASP A 169 7.89 2.82 3.49
N LEU A 170 7.55 2.64 2.21
CA LEU A 170 7.50 3.72 1.23
C LEU A 170 6.06 4.00 0.79
N ILE A 171 5.81 5.24 0.37
CA ILE A 171 4.59 5.65 -0.34
C ILE A 171 5.03 6.44 -1.57
N ILE A 172 5.04 5.77 -2.72
CA ILE A 172 5.47 6.31 -4.01
C ILE A 172 4.22 6.66 -4.83
N THR A 173 4.13 7.90 -5.31
CA THR A 173 2.93 8.35 -6.01
C THR A 173 3.19 9.45 -7.05
N ASN A 174 2.44 9.42 -8.16
CA ASN A 174 2.38 10.52 -9.14
C ASN A 174 1.41 11.64 -8.72
N LEU A 175 0.65 11.45 -7.64
CA LEU A 175 -0.22 12.47 -7.04
C LEU A 175 0.52 13.35 -6.02
N HIS A 176 1.84 13.37 -6.05
CA HIS A 176 2.69 13.95 -5.01
C HIS A 176 2.46 15.45 -4.76
N SER A 177 1.86 16.20 -5.69
CA SER A 177 1.45 17.59 -5.48
C SER A 177 0.25 17.75 -4.54
N PHE A 178 -0.51 16.68 -4.32
CA PHE A 178 -1.66 16.64 -3.42
C PHE A 178 -1.29 16.13 -2.02
N TYR A 179 -0.01 15.88 -1.75
CA TYR A 179 0.48 15.40 -0.47
C TYR A 179 1.61 16.29 0.03
N ASP A 180 1.57 16.64 1.33
CA ASP A 180 2.67 17.36 1.98
C ASP A 180 3.55 16.35 2.72
N LYS A 181 4.83 16.27 2.35
CA LYS A 181 5.80 15.40 3.04
C LYS A 181 6.01 15.79 4.50
N ASN A 182 5.75 17.04 4.86
CA ASN A 182 5.85 17.48 6.25
C ASN A 182 4.64 17.03 7.10
N SER A 183 3.58 16.54 6.45
CA SER A 183 2.38 16.02 7.11
C SER A 183 2.40 14.50 7.35
N VAL A 184 3.53 13.83 7.06
CA VAL A 184 3.69 12.39 7.34
C VAL A 184 3.70 12.18 8.85
N GLU A 185 2.70 11.45 9.35
CA GLU A 185 2.60 11.11 10.76
C GLU A 185 3.20 9.72 11.00
N LYS A 186 4.04 9.60 12.04
CA LYS A 186 4.63 8.34 12.48
C LYS A 186 4.03 7.89 13.80
N PHE A 187 3.68 6.62 13.88
CA PHE A 187 3.12 5.98 15.07
C PHE A 187 3.95 4.76 15.49
N PRO A 188 3.89 4.36 16.77
CA PRO A 188 4.54 3.15 17.25
C PRO A 188 4.15 1.89 16.47
N PRO A 189 4.99 0.85 16.49
CA PRO A 189 4.65 -0.46 15.93
C PRO A 189 3.43 -1.08 16.63
N PHE A 190 2.63 -1.83 15.86
CA PHE A 190 1.59 -2.68 16.43
C PHE A 190 2.18 -3.97 17.02
N GLY A 191 1.75 -4.31 18.24
CA GLY A 191 2.22 -5.45 19.01
C GLY A 191 3.74 -5.52 19.08
N LEU A 192 4.31 -6.65 18.65
CA LEU A 192 5.77 -6.87 18.62
C LEU A 192 6.38 -6.60 17.22
N SER A 193 5.75 -5.75 16.40
CA SER A 193 6.40 -5.29 15.14
C SER A 193 7.66 -4.50 15.46
N ASP A 194 8.64 -4.56 14.57
CA ASP A 194 9.80 -3.65 14.57
C ASP A 194 9.65 -2.50 13.55
N HIS A 195 8.57 -2.50 12.77
CA HIS A 195 8.20 -1.43 11.86
C HIS A 195 7.15 -0.50 12.49
N ASN A 196 7.44 0.81 12.46
CA ASN A 196 6.52 1.89 12.82
C ASN A 196 5.45 2.05 11.75
N VAL A 197 4.29 2.53 12.16
CA VAL A 197 3.16 2.81 11.26
C VAL A 197 3.28 4.24 10.73
N VAL A 198 2.97 4.44 9.45
CA VAL A 198 2.95 5.75 8.81
C VAL A 198 1.56 6.08 8.28
N ILE A 199 1.10 7.31 8.51
CA ILE A 199 -0.12 7.85 7.91
C ILE A 199 0.27 9.03 7.03
N VAL A 200 -0.37 9.10 5.85
CA VAL A 200 -0.27 10.22 4.93
C VAL A 200 -1.67 10.65 4.55
N ASN A 201 -1.95 11.94 4.73
CA ASN A 201 -3.22 12.54 4.36
C ASN A 201 -3.02 13.46 3.15
N PRO A 202 -3.97 13.49 2.19
CA PRO A 202 -3.95 14.52 1.15
C PRO A 202 -4.07 15.91 1.76
N CYS A 203 -3.44 16.90 1.13
CA CYS A 203 -3.57 18.30 1.50
C CYS A 203 -5.06 18.71 1.51
N LYS A 204 -5.47 19.44 2.55
CA LYS A 204 -6.82 20.01 2.61
C LYS A 204 -7.02 20.91 1.39
N ARG A 205 -8.10 20.70 0.65
CA ARG A 205 -8.52 21.69 -0.36
C ARG A 205 -8.90 22.95 0.40
N GLU A 206 -8.22 24.07 0.11
CA GLU A 206 -8.78 25.37 0.41
C GLU A 206 -10.10 25.46 -0.33
N VAL A 207 -11.20 25.48 0.42
CA VAL A 207 -12.50 25.84 -0.13
C VAL A 207 -12.39 27.34 -0.35
N MET A 208 -12.15 27.76 -1.60
CA MET A 208 -12.37 29.15 -1.97
C MET A 208 -13.84 29.45 -1.67
N GLN A 209 -14.07 30.24 -0.61
CA GLN A 209 -15.36 30.83 -0.30
C GLN A 209 -15.70 31.90 -1.32
#